data_AF-A0A0J1A717-F1
#
_entry.id   AF-A0A0J1A717-F1
#
_cell.length_a   1.000
_cell.length_b   1.000
_cell.length_c   1.000
_cell.angle_alpha   90.00
_cell.angle_beta   90.00
_cell.angle_gamma   90.00
#
_symmetry.space_group_name_H-M   'P 1'
#
loop_
_entity.id
_entity.type
_entity.pdbx_description
1 polymer ?
#
loop_
_entity_poly.entity_id
_entity_poly.type
_entity_poly.pdbx_seq_one_letter_code
_entity_poly.pdbx_strand_id
1 'polypeptide(L)'
;MNAVEFMKEHGIEKARFVIGSAEVGGVVTPKILDLKKLVQSLELIEQIGGVEVAKGKVFIADFNDFKMIKFLIGNKVFVVHIKRVQEAIADHEAVNGNEIDPLIKLKAGLTKLRDKFINDAHALTLLGDLDKSRVYNGIANQLDHLLKGGA
;
A
#
# COMPACT_ATOMS: atom_id res chain seq x y z
N MET A 1 2.86 -24.10 -13.87
CA MET A 1 2.49 -23.47 -12.60
C MET A 1 3.70 -22.81 -11.96
N ASN A 2 3.74 -21.49 -12.00
CA ASN A 2 4.68 -20.66 -11.23
C ASN A 2 4.12 -20.38 -9.81
N ALA A 3 4.90 -19.72 -8.96
CA ALA A 3 4.52 -19.47 -7.56
C ALA A 3 3.24 -18.62 -7.40
N VAL A 4 3.04 -17.63 -8.26
CA VAL A 4 1.85 -16.76 -8.24
C VAL A 4 0.60 -17.52 -8.68
N GLU A 5 0.70 -18.31 -9.77
CA GLU A 5 -0.38 -19.19 -10.24
C GLU A 5 -0.77 -20.19 -9.15
N PHE A 6 0.23 -20.83 -8.52
CA PHE A 6 0.01 -21.74 -7.40
C PHE A 6 -0.73 -21.04 -6.25
N MET A 7 -0.29 -19.83 -5.90
CA MET A 7 -0.89 -19.07 -4.81
C MET A 7 -2.34 -18.68 -5.10
N LYS A 8 -2.65 -18.29 -6.33
CA LYS A 8 -4.02 -17.97 -6.77
C LYS A 8 -4.94 -19.19 -6.75
N GLU A 9 -4.43 -20.35 -7.15
CA GLU A 9 -5.24 -21.57 -7.26
C GLU A 9 -5.47 -22.27 -5.91
N HIS A 10 -4.48 -22.23 -5.03
CA HIS A 10 -4.48 -23.06 -3.82
C HIS A 10 -4.45 -22.28 -2.50
N GLY A 11 -4.13 -20.99 -2.54
CA GLY A 11 -4.04 -20.13 -1.37
C GLY A 11 -2.80 -20.33 -0.51
N ILE A 12 -2.63 -19.42 0.44
CA ILE A 12 -1.42 -19.31 1.28
C ILE A 12 -1.21 -20.50 2.23
N GLU A 13 -2.30 -21.08 2.77
CA GLU A 13 -2.21 -22.24 3.66
C GLU A 13 -1.68 -23.48 2.94
N LYS A 14 -2.11 -23.72 1.70
CA LYS A 14 -1.59 -24.83 0.91
C LYS A 14 -0.12 -24.59 0.53
N ALA A 15 0.26 -23.35 0.23
CA ALA A 15 1.65 -23.00 -0.03
C ALA A 15 2.55 -23.29 1.17
N ARG A 16 2.16 -22.86 2.39
CA ARG A 16 2.86 -23.17 3.64
C ARG A 16 3.05 -24.67 3.84
N PHE A 17 1.99 -25.46 3.62
CA PHE A 17 2.06 -26.92 3.74
C PHE A 17 3.07 -27.55 2.77
N VAL A 18 3.04 -27.14 1.50
CA VAL A 18 3.94 -27.67 0.47
C VAL A 18 5.39 -27.29 0.77
N ILE A 19 5.65 -26.06 1.22
CA ILE A 19 6.99 -25.61 1.63
C ILE A 19 7.47 -26.45 2.82
N GLY A 20 6.66 -26.58 3.87
CA GLY A 20 7.05 -27.34 5.07
C GLY A 20 7.32 -28.82 4.76
N SER A 21 6.51 -29.43 3.90
CA SER A 21 6.73 -30.82 3.44
C SER A 21 8.04 -30.97 2.68
N ALA A 22 8.35 -30.00 1.80
CA ALA A 22 9.61 -29.99 1.06
C ALA A 22 10.82 -29.83 1.97
N GLU A 23 10.74 -28.97 2.99
CA GLU A 23 11.80 -28.76 3.97
C GLU A 23 12.07 -30.01 4.81
N VAL A 24 11.02 -30.69 5.29
CA VAL A 24 11.15 -31.95 6.03
C VAL A 24 11.78 -33.05 5.15
N GLY A 25 11.40 -33.10 3.88
CA GLY A 25 11.96 -34.05 2.92
C GLY A 25 13.35 -33.69 2.36
N GLY A 26 13.93 -32.54 2.75
CA GLY A 26 15.20 -32.06 2.20
C GLY A 26 15.14 -31.68 0.71
N VAL A 27 13.94 -31.43 0.17
CA VAL A 27 13.70 -31.12 -1.23
C VAL A 27 13.84 -29.61 -1.45
N VAL A 28 14.94 -29.20 -2.09
CA VAL A 28 15.15 -27.81 -2.50
C VAL A 28 15.06 -27.71 -4.01
N THR A 29 14.01 -27.05 -4.50
CA THR A 29 13.84 -26.76 -5.93
C THR A 29 13.63 -25.28 -6.14
N PRO A 30 13.98 -24.72 -7.32
CA PRO A 30 13.71 -23.31 -7.64
C PRO A 30 12.26 -22.91 -7.40
N LYS A 31 11.29 -23.77 -7.78
CA LYS A 31 9.86 -23.53 -7.57
C LYS A 31 9.47 -23.42 -6.09
N ILE A 32 10.04 -24.27 -5.23
CA ILE A 32 9.80 -24.21 -3.78
C ILE A 32 10.42 -22.96 -3.19
N LEU A 33 11.61 -22.55 -3.65
CA LEU A 33 12.25 -21.31 -3.22
C LEU A 33 11.44 -20.08 -3.63
N ASP A 34 10.93 -20.05 -4.86
CA ASP A 34 10.10 -18.95 -5.35
C ASP A 34 8.78 -18.87 -4.59
N LEU A 35 8.13 -20.02 -4.32
CA LEU A 35 6.92 -20.07 -3.50
C LEU A 35 7.19 -19.60 -2.07
N LYS A 36 8.32 -20.00 -1.47
CA LYS A 36 8.73 -19.56 -0.13
C LYS A 36 8.96 -18.06 -0.06
N LYS A 37 9.66 -17.48 -1.04
CA LYS A 37 9.85 -16.02 -1.12
C LYS A 37 8.53 -15.28 -1.22
N LEU A 38 7.60 -15.79 -2.03
CA LEU A 38 6.28 -15.20 -2.21
C LEU A 38 5.46 -15.24 -0.91
N VAL A 39 5.45 -16.37 -0.19
CA VAL A 39 4.82 -16.46 1.14
C VAL A 39 5.40 -15.44 2.11
N GLN A 40 6.74 -15.32 2.16
CA GLN A 40 7.40 -14.34 3.02
C GLN A 40 7.06 -12.88 2.66
N SER A 41 6.84 -12.58 1.39
CA SER A 41 6.38 -11.25 0.94
C SER A 41 4.98 -10.95 1.46
N LEU A 42 4.03 -11.88 1.31
CA LEU A 42 2.66 -11.71 1.80
C LEU A 42 2.63 -11.52 3.33
N GLU A 43 3.38 -12.34 4.06
CA GLU A 43 3.48 -12.24 5.52
C GLU A 43 4.12 -10.91 5.98
N LEU A 44 5.12 -10.40 5.25
CA LEU A 44 5.70 -9.09 5.55
C LEU A 44 4.65 -7.98 5.40
N ILE A 45 3.82 -8.03 4.36
CA ILE A 45 2.75 -7.04 4.16
C ILE A 45 1.72 -7.12 5.30
N GLU A 46 1.30 -8.31 5.70
CA GLU A 46 0.42 -8.49 6.85
C GLU A 46 1.04 -7.94 8.15
N GLN A 47 2.31 -8.24 8.41
CA GLN A 47 3.04 -7.76 9.60
C GLN A 47 3.19 -6.24 9.64
N ILE A 48 3.30 -5.59 8.48
CA ILE A 48 3.34 -4.12 8.38
C ILE A 48 1.96 -3.49 8.70
N GLY A 49 0.88 -4.26 8.54
CA GLY A 49 -0.51 -3.80 8.73
C GLY A 49 -1.31 -3.74 7.43
N GLY A 50 -0.91 -4.48 6.39
CA GLY A 50 -1.58 -4.54 5.09
C GLY A 50 -0.94 -3.66 4.02
N VAL A 51 -1.35 -3.90 2.76
CA VAL A 51 -0.71 -3.31 1.57
C VAL A 51 -0.79 -1.78 1.53
N GLU A 52 -1.89 -1.19 1.99
CA GLU A 52 -2.05 0.26 2.02
C GLU A 52 -1.14 0.93 3.05
N VAL A 53 -0.95 0.31 4.22
CA VAL A 53 -0.01 0.78 5.23
C VAL A 53 1.43 0.67 4.72
N ALA A 54 1.76 -0.44 4.03
CA ALA A 54 3.06 -0.63 3.42
C ALA A 54 3.37 0.45 2.36
N LYS A 55 2.43 0.75 1.46
CA LYS A 55 2.55 1.82 0.46
C LYS A 55 2.74 3.19 1.11
N GLY A 56 1.95 3.52 2.12
CA GLY A 56 2.10 4.78 2.87
C GLY A 56 3.48 4.92 3.51
N LYS A 57 4.00 3.84 4.11
CA LYS A 57 5.34 3.83 4.70
C LYS A 57 6.46 3.95 3.66
N VAL A 58 6.34 3.27 2.51
CA VAL A 58 7.28 3.42 1.38
C VAL A 58 7.29 4.86 0.89
N PHE A 59 6.12 5.45 0.67
CA PHE A 59 6.01 6.85 0.22
C PHE A 59 6.70 7.82 1.18
N ILE A 60 6.47 7.68 2.50
CA ILE A 60 7.13 8.53 3.51
C ILE A 60 8.64 8.31 3.48
N ALA A 61 9.09 7.07 3.36
CA ALA A 61 10.50 6.76 3.38
C ALA A 61 11.22 7.28 2.13
N ASP A 62 10.63 7.13 0.95
CA ASP A 62 11.13 7.70 -0.31
C ASP A 62 11.15 9.23 -0.27
N PHE A 63 10.09 9.87 0.27
CA PHE A 63 10.02 11.32 0.40
C PHE A 63 11.14 11.91 1.29
N ASN A 64 11.60 11.14 2.28
CA ASN A 64 12.64 11.55 3.22
C ASN A 64 14.02 10.95 2.89
N ASP A 65 14.20 10.34 1.71
CA ASP A 65 15.42 9.64 1.31
C ASP A 65 15.92 8.58 2.31
N PHE A 66 15.00 7.96 3.06
CA PHE A 66 15.32 6.85 3.92
C PHE A 66 15.58 5.60 3.10
N LYS A 67 16.32 4.64 3.67
CA LYS A 67 16.53 3.30 3.08
C LYS A 67 15.76 2.21 3.81
N MET A 68 15.19 2.54 4.97
CA MET A 68 14.61 1.59 5.91
C MET A 68 13.22 2.06 6.36
N ILE A 69 12.33 1.09 6.58
CA ILE A 69 11.01 1.28 7.16
C ILE A 69 10.97 0.64 8.54
N LYS A 70 10.43 1.38 9.52
CA LYS A 70 10.18 0.89 10.88
C LYS A 70 8.71 0.54 11.07
N PHE A 71 8.45 -0.61 11.67
CA PHE A 71 7.12 -1.04 12.07
C PHE A 71 7.18 -1.85 13.38
N LEU A 72 6.03 -2.05 14.02
CA LEU A 72 5.90 -2.73 15.30
C LEU A 72 5.12 -4.02 15.12
N ILE A 73 5.59 -5.10 15.75
CA ILE A 73 4.79 -6.31 15.96
C ILE A 73 4.72 -6.52 17.47
N GLY A 74 3.54 -6.31 18.06
CA GLY A 74 3.39 -6.18 19.50
C GLY A 74 4.31 -5.07 20.05
N ASN A 75 5.13 -5.41 21.05
CA ASN A 75 6.07 -4.46 21.66
C ASN A 75 7.47 -4.47 21.02
N LYS A 76 7.67 -5.21 19.93
CA LYS A 76 8.98 -5.33 19.26
C LYS A 76 9.05 -4.44 18.03
N VAL A 77 10.19 -3.77 17.88
CA VAL A 77 10.53 -2.92 16.72
C VAL A 77 11.19 -3.78 15.65
N PHE A 78 10.68 -3.66 14.43
CA PHE A 78 11.26 -4.25 13.23
C PHE A 78 11.69 -3.15 12.26
N VAL A 79 12.78 -3.41 11.56
CA VAL A 79 13.36 -2.50 10.58
C VAL A 79 13.65 -3.30 9.32
N VAL A 80 13.10 -2.87 8.19
CA VAL A 80 13.21 -3.57 6.90
C VAL A 80 13.64 -2.60 5.81
N HIS A 81 14.42 -3.06 4.84
CA HIS A 81 14.85 -2.23 3.73
C HIS A 81 13.66 -1.89 2.81
N ILE A 82 13.56 -0.65 2.34
CA ILE A 82 12.43 -0.19 1.49
C ILE A 82 12.26 -1.08 0.26
N LYS A 83 13.37 -1.41 -0.42
CA LYS A 83 13.38 -2.31 -1.58
C LYS A 83 12.63 -3.62 -1.31
N ARG A 84 12.84 -4.23 -0.14
CA ARG A 84 12.17 -5.49 0.23
C ARG A 84 10.66 -5.30 0.41
N VAL A 85 10.24 -4.14 0.91
CA VAL A 85 8.82 -3.79 1.06
C VAL A 85 8.19 -3.49 -0.31
N GLN A 86 8.90 -2.81 -1.21
CA GLN A 86 8.45 -2.58 -2.59
C GLN A 86 8.25 -3.92 -3.34
N GLU A 87 9.21 -4.85 -3.22
CA GLU A 87 9.07 -6.21 -3.73
C GLU A 87 7.86 -6.93 -3.13
N ALA A 88 7.68 -6.82 -1.81
CA ALA A 88 6.54 -7.45 -1.13
C ALA A 88 5.19 -6.88 -1.56
N ILE A 89 5.11 -5.57 -1.84
CA ILE A 89 3.91 -4.92 -2.38
C ILE A 89 3.63 -5.47 -3.77
N ALA A 90 4.63 -5.53 -4.64
CA ALA A 90 4.48 -6.06 -6.00
C ALA A 90 4.04 -7.53 -6.01
N ASP A 91 4.62 -8.35 -5.14
CA ASP A 91 4.25 -9.75 -4.94
C ASP A 91 2.80 -9.89 -4.45
N HIS A 92 2.40 -9.07 -3.47
CA HIS A 92 1.04 -9.06 -2.94
C HIS A 92 0.01 -8.65 -4.00
N GLU A 93 0.32 -7.63 -4.81
CA GLU A 93 -0.51 -7.20 -5.94
C GLU A 93 -0.57 -8.26 -7.05
N ALA A 94 0.53 -8.98 -7.30
CA ALA A 94 0.57 -10.05 -8.28
C ALA A 94 -0.33 -11.24 -7.90
N VAL A 95 -0.36 -11.61 -6.61
CA VAL A 95 -1.17 -12.71 -6.06
C VAL A 95 -2.64 -12.33 -5.96
N ASN A 96 -2.95 -11.21 -5.31
CA ASN A 96 -4.33 -10.83 -5.02
C ASN A 96 -5.02 -10.12 -6.20
N GLY A 97 -4.29 -9.89 -7.30
CA GLY A 97 -4.72 -8.97 -8.34
C GLY A 97 -4.72 -7.53 -7.81
N ASN A 98 -4.75 -6.56 -8.72
CA ASN A 98 -5.10 -5.20 -8.30
C ASN A 98 -6.53 -5.22 -7.73
N GLU A 99 -6.62 -5.29 -6.42
CA GLU A 99 -7.66 -4.59 -5.69
C GLU A 99 -7.00 -3.51 -4.82
N ILE A 100 -6.20 -2.66 -5.46
CA ILE A 100 -6.42 -1.25 -5.18
C ILE A 100 -7.79 -1.01 -5.80
N ASP A 101 -8.84 -1.05 -4.98
CA ASP A 101 -10.14 -0.60 -5.43
C ASP A 101 -9.92 0.76 -6.11
N PRO A 102 -10.19 0.91 -7.42
CA PRO A 102 -10.05 2.17 -8.11
C PRO A 102 -10.75 3.31 -7.35
N LEU A 103 -11.80 2.99 -6.59
CA LEU A 103 -12.47 3.92 -5.67
C LEU A 103 -11.57 4.37 -4.53
N ILE A 104 -10.75 3.52 -3.92
CA ILE A 104 -9.81 3.91 -2.84
C ILE A 104 -8.73 4.85 -3.38
N LYS A 105 -8.12 4.53 -4.53
CA LYS A 105 -7.11 5.39 -5.16
C LYS A 105 -7.70 6.72 -5.61
N LEU A 106 -8.90 6.69 -6.19
CA LEU A 106 -9.65 7.88 -6.58
C LEU A 106 -10.00 8.72 -5.35
N LYS A 107 -10.49 8.11 -4.26
CA LYS A 107 -10.84 8.78 -3.01
C LYS A 107 -9.63 9.45 -2.36
N ALA A 108 -8.49 8.76 -2.33
CA ALA A 108 -7.24 9.32 -1.84
C ALA A 108 -6.75 10.51 -2.70
N GLY A 109 -6.86 10.39 -4.04
CA GLY A 109 -6.55 11.48 -4.97
C GLY A 109 -7.46 12.70 -4.79
N LEU A 110 -8.77 12.48 -4.68
CA LEU A 110 -9.78 13.52 -4.45
C LEU A 110 -9.58 14.20 -3.09
N THR A 111 -9.20 13.44 -2.05
CA THR A 111 -8.91 13.99 -0.72
C THR A 111 -7.69 14.91 -0.77
N LYS A 112 -6.60 14.49 -1.41
CA LYS A 112 -5.41 15.35 -1.61
C LYS A 112 -5.74 16.61 -2.42
N LEU A 113 -6.58 16.49 -3.44
CA LEU A 113 -7.00 17.62 -4.27
C LEU A 113 -7.84 18.61 -3.46
N ARG A 114 -8.79 18.13 -2.65
CA ARG A 114 -9.58 18.94 -1.72
C ARG A 114 -8.69 19.72 -0.77
N ASP A 115 -7.77 19.04 -0.09
CA ASP A 115 -6.89 19.66 0.90
C ASP A 115 -5.99 20.74 0.27
N LYS A 116 -5.54 20.50 -0.97
CA LYS A 116 -4.81 21.51 -1.75
C LYS A 116 -5.68 22.76 -2.00
N PHE A 117 -6.91 22.59 -2.46
CA PHE A 117 -7.81 23.72 -2.70
C PHE A 117 -8.14 24.51 -1.43
N ILE A 118 -8.26 23.85 -0.26
CA ILE A 118 -8.42 24.52 1.04
C ILE A 118 -7.19 25.39 1.35
N ASN A 119 -5.99 24.82 1.22
CA ASN A 119 -4.74 25.53 1.50
C ASN A 119 -4.53 26.71 0.55
N ASP A 120 -4.78 26.51 -0.75
CA ASP A 120 -4.65 27.54 -1.77
C ASP A 120 -5.69 28.66 -1.55
N ALA A 121 -6.94 28.35 -1.19
CA ALA A 121 -7.96 29.34 -0.83
C ALA A 121 -7.56 30.18 0.39
N HIS A 122 -7.00 29.53 1.42
CA HIS A 122 -6.50 30.22 2.60
C HIS A 122 -5.34 31.17 2.24
N ALA A 123 -4.38 30.72 1.44
CA ALA A 123 -3.28 31.56 0.96
C ALA A 123 -3.78 32.77 0.14
N LEU A 124 -4.76 32.58 -0.74
CA LEU A 124 -5.37 33.66 -1.54
C LEU A 124 -6.09 34.68 -0.66
N THR A 125 -6.73 34.23 0.41
CA THR A 125 -7.37 35.12 1.39
C THR A 125 -6.34 36.02 2.07
N LEU A 126 -5.20 35.46 2.49
CA LEU A 126 -4.10 36.21 3.09
C LEU A 126 -3.46 37.21 2.12
N LEU A 127 -3.45 36.89 0.82
CA LEU A 127 -2.95 37.76 -0.24
C LEU A 127 -3.97 38.81 -0.71
N GLY A 128 -5.20 38.77 -0.19
CA GLY A 128 -6.27 39.71 -0.54
C GLY A 128 -7.03 39.38 -1.83
N ASP A 129 -6.75 38.24 -2.48
CA ASP A 129 -7.48 37.77 -3.67
C ASP A 129 -8.74 36.99 -3.26
N LEU A 130 -9.73 37.74 -2.77
CA LEU A 130 -10.96 37.17 -2.20
C LEU A 130 -11.84 36.47 -3.23
N ASP A 131 -11.86 36.96 -4.47
CA ASP A 131 -12.66 36.36 -5.54
C ASP A 131 -12.13 34.97 -5.90
N LYS A 132 -10.82 34.82 -6.05
CA LYS A 132 -10.20 33.52 -6.32
C LYS A 132 -10.27 32.58 -5.12
N SER A 133 -10.10 33.12 -3.90
CA SER A 133 -10.30 32.36 -2.65
C SER A 133 -11.69 31.74 -2.58
N ARG A 134 -12.74 32.50 -2.91
CA ARG A 134 -14.13 31.99 -2.93
C ARG A 134 -14.31 30.83 -3.92
N VAL A 135 -13.75 30.95 -5.13
CA VAL A 135 -13.81 29.88 -6.14
C VAL A 135 -13.14 28.60 -5.62
N TYR A 136 -11.95 28.73 -5.02
CA TYR A 136 -11.18 27.57 -4.55
C TYR A 136 -11.86 26.88 -3.36
N ASN A 137 -12.41 27.66 -2.43
CA ASN A 137 -13.25 27.12 -1.35
C ASN A 137 -14.51 26.42 -1.90
N GLY A 138 -15.14 26.96 -2.95
CA GLY A 138 -16.27 26.32 -3.64
C GLY A 138 -15.91 24.93 -4.18
N ILE A 139 -14.75 24.83 -4.86
CA ILE A 139 -14.24 23.55 -5.40
C ILE A 139 -13.94 22.56 -4.25
N ALA A 140 -13.28 23.01 -3.19
CA ALA A 140 -13.02 22.18 -2.02
C ALA A 140 -14.30 21.62 -1.39
N ASN A 141 -15.34 22.44 -1.25
CA ASN A 141 -16.63 22.02 -0.71
C ASN A 141 -17.34 20.99 -1.61
N GLN A 142 -17.27 21.16 -2.93
CA GLN A 142 -17.81 20.17 -3.88
C GLN A 142 -17.07 18.83 -3.80
N LEU A 143 -15.74 18.86 -3.70
CA LEU A 143 -14.93 17.66 -3.50
C LEU A 143 -15.25 16.97 -2.16
N ASP A 144 -15.46 17.75 -1.10
CA ASP A 144 -15.83 17.22 0.21
C ASP A 144 -17.23 16.56 0.23
N HIS A 145 -18.21 17.18 -0.46
CA HIS A 145 -19.54 16.60 -0.67
C HIS A 145 -19.47 15.26 -1.43
N LEU A 146 -18.72 15.22 -2.53
CA LEU A 146 -18.49 14.02 -3.31
C LEU A 146 -17.84 12.90 -2.48
N LEU A 147 -16.84 13.25 -1.68
CA LEU A 147 -16.12 12.31 -0.79
C LEU A 147 -17.01 11.73 0.32
N LYS A 148 -18.05 12.46 0.73
CA LYS A 148 -19.06 12.03 1.72
C LYS A 148 -20.21 11.23 1.10
N GLY A 149 -20.19 11.00 -0.22
CA GLY A 149 -21.24 10.25 -0.93
C GLY A 149 -22.50 11.08 -1.22
N GLY A 150 -22.42 12.40 -1.13
CA GLY A 150 -23.51 13.29 -1.54
C GLY A 150 -23.45 13.54 -3.04
N ALA A 151 -24.40 12.98 -3.77
CA ALA A 151 -24.77 13.35 -5.14
C ALA A 151 -26.24 13.80 -5.15
#